data_AF-A0A0H2UXU4-F1
#
_entry.id   AF-A0A0H2UXU4-F1
#
_cell.length_a   1.000
_cell.length_b   1.000
_cell.length_c   1.000
_cell.angle_alpha   90.00
_cell.angle_beta   90.00
_cell.angle_gamma   90.00
#
_symmetry.space_group_name_H-M   'P 1'
#
loop_
_entity.id
_entity.type
_entity.pdbx_description
1 polymer ?
#
loop_
_entity_poly.entity_id
_entity_poly.type
_entity_poly.pdbx_seq_one_letter_code
_entity_poly.pdbx_strand_id
1 'polypeptide(L)' 'MNKFQAFKETLSAESLKAIYDETRLEVANDEREGTEAFSAALATQMAINLVEKYHNWLNEDNK' A
#
# COMPACT_ATOMS: atom_id res chain seq x y z
N MET A 1 -21.98 -0.42 -3.35
CA MET A 1 -21.42 -0.88 -2.06
C MET A 1 -21.25 0.34 -1.14
N ASN A 2 -21.29 0.22 0.19
CA ASN A 2 -20.99 1.36 1.06
C ASN A 2 -19.51 1.73 0.88
N LYS A 3 -19.22 2.96 0.42
CA LYS A 3 -17.86 3.45 0.14
C LYS A 3 -16.88 3.26 1.30
N PHE A 4 -17.37 3.36 2.54
CA PHE A 4 -16.56 3.13 3.74
C PHE A 4 -16.28 1.65 4.01
N GLN A 5 -17.17 0.75 3.60
CA GLN A 5 -16.96 -0.69 3.76
C GLN A 5 -15.89 -1.20 2.79
N ALA A 6 -15.91 -0.73 1.53
CA ALA A 6 -14.89 -1.01 0.54
C ALA A 6 -13.51 -0.46 0.97
N PHE A 7 -13.46 0.75 1.55
CA PHE A 7 -12.22 1.26 2.16
C PHE A 7 -11.71 0.34 3.29
N LYS A 8 -12.58 -0.15 4.18
CA LYS A 8 -12.15 -1.12 5.21
C LYS A 8 -11.64 -2.43 4.62
N GLU A 9 -12.16 -2.86 3.47
CA GLU A 9 -11.63 -4.04 2.76
C GLU A 9 -10.20 -3.78 2.24
N THR A 10 -9.88 -2.55 1.79
CA THR A 10 -8.49 -2.17 1.46
C THR A 10 -7.54 -2.15 2.66
N LEU A 11 -8.09 -2.06 3.88
CA LEU A 11 -7.37 -2.19 5.15
C LEU A 11 -7.39 -3.62 5.72
N SER A 12 -7.93 -4.60 4.98
CA SER A 12 -7.88 -6.00 5.40
C SER A 12 -6.44 -6.48 5.49
N ALA A 13 -6.19 -7.50 6.33
CA ALA A 13 -4.86 -8.08 6.47
C ALA A 13 -4.31 -8.61 5.12
N GLU A 14 -5.19 -9.12 4.26
CA GLU A 14 -4.84 -9.61 2.92
C GLU A 14 -4.43 -8.46 1.99
N SER A 15 -5.21 -7.38 1.95
CA SER A 15 -4.88 -6.19 1.15
C SER A 15 -3.60 -5.50 1.65
N LEU A 16 -3.44 -5.35 2.96
CA LEU A 16 -2.24 -4.77 3.55
C LEU A 16 -1.00 -5.63 3.29
N LYS A 17 -1.13 -6.96 3.32
CA LYS A 17 -0.04 -7.87 2.95
C LYS A 17 0.33 -7.74 1.47
N ALA A 18 -0.65 -7.63 0.58
CA ALA A 18 -0.40 -7.43 -0.84
C ALA A 18 0.34 -6.09 -1.09
N ILE A 19 -0.07 -5.01 -0.42
CA ILE A 19 0.62 -3.72 -0.48
C ILE A 19 2.04 -3.84 0.06
N TYR A 20 2.24 -4.53 1.19
CA TYR A 20 3.58 -4.77 1.75
C TYR A 20 4.48 -5.53 0.77
N ASP A 21 3.99 -6.61 0.17
CA ASP A 21 4.77 -7.44 -0.75
C ASP A 21 5.19 -6.65 -2.01
N GLU A 22 4.31 -5.80 -2.54
CA GLU A 22 4.59 -4.86 -3.64
C GLU A 22 5.63 -3.80 -3.25
N THR A 23 5.41 -3.12 -2.12
CA THR A 23 6.28 -2.06 -1.59
C THR A 23 7.69 -2.60 -1.29
N ARG A 24 7.79 -3.83 -0.78
CA ARG A 24 9.06 -4.48 -0.47
C ARG A 24 9.92 -4.65 -1.73
N LEU A 25 9.30 -4.98 -2.87
CA LEU A 25 10.01 -5.11 -4.15
C LEU A 25 10.47 -3.75 -4.69
N GLU A 26 9.68 -2.70 -4.48
CA GLU A 26 10.02 -1.33 -4.89
C GLU A 26 11.25 -0.82 -4.13
N VAL A 27 11.24 -0.96 -2.80
CA VAL A 27 12.30 -0.44 -1.92
C VAL A 27 13.57 -1.29 -1.95
N ALA A 28 13.47 -2.59 -2.20
CA ALA A 28 14.62 -3.50 -2.24
C ALA A 28 15.64 -3.18 -3.35
N ASN A 29 15.26 -2.38 -4.36
CA ASN A 29 16.19 -1.94 -5.40
C ASN A 29 17.14 -0.85 -4.92
N ASP A 30 16.71 -0.04 -3.95
CA ASP A 30 17.43 1.16 -3.51
C ASP A 30 18.04 0.99 -2.11
N GLU A 31 17.40 0.21 -1.23
CA GLU A 31 17.78 0.06 0.17
C GLU A 31 17.97 -1.41 0.57
N ARG A 32 18.97 -1.66 1.43
CA ARG A 32 19.26 -3.02 1.91
C ARG A 32 18.30 -3.44 3.01
N GLU A 33 17.58 -4.53 2.78
CA GLU A 33 16.66 -5.12 3.76
C GLU A 33 17.35 -5.41 5.11
N GLY A 34 16.63 -5.10 6.20
CA GLY A 34 17.12 -5.23 7.57
C GLY A 34 17.85 -4.00 8.12
N THR A 35 17.95 -2.91 7.36
CA THR A 35 18.46 -1.62 7.83
C THR A 35 17.34 -0.69 8.32
N GLU A 36 17.70 0.32 9.10
CA GLU A 36 16.77 1.37 9.50
C GLU A 36 16.29 2.18 8.28
N ALA A 37 17.20 2.48 7.35
CA ALA A 37 16.89 3.18 6.09
C ALA A 37 15.84 2.42 5.27
N PHE A 38 16.02 1.10 5.12
CA PHE A 38 15.02 0.24 4.47
C PHE A 38 13.67 0.26 5.19
N SER A 39 13.67 0.22 6.52
CA SER A 39 12.43 0.22 7.30
C SER A 39 11.67 1.55 7.16
N ALA A 40 12.38 2.68 7.14
CA ALA A 40 11.80 4.00 6.91
C ALA A 40 11.27 4.17 5.48
N ALA A 41 12.04 3.71 4.48
CA ALA A 41 11.64 3.73 3.08
C ALA A 41 10.40 2.84 2.85
N LEU A 42 10.38 1.64 3.42
CA LEU A 42 9.27 0.70 3.33
C LEU A 42 7.99 1.28 3.95
N ALA A 43 8.06 1.85 5.15
CA ALA A 43 6.89 2.46 5.79
C ALA A 43 6.34 3.64 4.97
N THR A 44 7.23 4.46 4.40
CA THR A 44 6.86 5.62 3.58
C THR A 44 6.18 5.18 2.29
N GLN A 45 6.80 4.25 1.56
CA GLN A 45 6.28 3.76 0.29
C GLN A 45 4.97 2.98 0.49
N MET A 46 4.82 2.24 1.59
CA MET A 46 3.59 1.54 1.92
C MET A 46 2.43 2.50 2.17
N ALA A 47 2.68 3.65 2.81
CA ALA A 47 1.68 4.68 3.01
C ALA A 47 1.24 5.32 1.68
N ILE A 48 2.17 5.57 0.77
CA ILE A 48 1.88 6.09 -0.58
C ILE A 48 1.01 5.09 -1.33
N ASN A 49 1.44 3.83 -1.42
CA ASN A 49 0.74 2.77 -2.15
C ASN A 49 -0.69 2.55 -1.63
N LEU A 50 -0.92 2.67 -0.31
CA LEU A 50 -2.24 2.60 0.28
C LEU A 50 -3.16 3.75 -0.19
N VAL A 51 -2.65 4.98 -0.20
CA VAL A 51 -3.40 6.17 -0.63
C VAL A 51 -3.70 6.11 -2.13
N GLU A 52 -2.73 5.68 -2.94
CA GLU A 52 -2.92 5.52 -4.38
C GLU A 52 -3.97 4.45 -4.70
N LYS A 53 -3.93 3.29 -4.05
CA LYS A 53 -4.96 2.25 -4.22
C LYS A 53 -6.35 2.77 -3.83
N TYR A 54 -6.46 3.58 -2.79
CA TYR A 54 -7.72 4.22 -2.42
C TYR A 54 -8.22 5.20 -3.50
N HIS A 55 -7.34 6.04 -4.05
CA HIS A 55 -7.70 6.97 -5.13
C HIS A 55 -8.08 6.24 -6.42
N ASN A 56 -7.35 5.19 -6.79
CA ASN A 56 -7.67 4.37 -7.95
C ASN A 56 -9.06 3.76 -7.82
N TRP A 57 -9.37 3.19 -6.65
CA TRP A 57 -10.70 2.66 -6.35
C TRP A 57 -11.80 3.73 -6.46
N LEU A 58 -11.61 4.92 -5.87
CA LEU A 58 -12.57 6.03 -5.99
C LEU A 58 -12.85 6.42 -7.44
N ASN A 59 -11.86 6.29 -8.32
CA ASN A 59 -11.96 6.64 -9.73
C ASN A 59 -12.54 5.51 -10.59
N GLU A 60 -12.38 4.25 -10.19
CA GLU A 60 -13.02 3.08 -10.81
C GLU A 60 -14.54 3.08 -10.57
N ASP A 61 -14.99 3.45 -9.36
CA ASP A 61 -16.42 3.59 -9.01
C ASP A 61 -17.12 4.77 -9.74
N ASN A 62 -16.35 5.66 -10.39
CA ASN A 62 -16.84 6.81 -11.13
C ASN A 62 -16.90 6.58 -12.66
N LYS A 63 -16.56 5.38 -13.15
CA LYS A 63 -16.70 4.97 -14.56
C LYS A 63 -17.88 4.03 -14.75
#